data_AF-A0A2E5JFC9-F1
#
_entry.id   AF-A0A2E5JFC9-F1
#
_cell.length_a   1.000
_cell.length_b   1.000
_cell.length_c   1.000
_cell.angle_alpha   90.00
_cell.angle_beta   90.00
_cell.angle_gamma   90.00
#
_symmetry.space_group_name_H-M   'P 1'
#
loop_
_entity.id
_entity.type
_entity.pdbx_description
1 polymer ?
#
loop_
_entity_poly.entity_id
_entity_poly.type
_entity_poly.pdbx_seq_one_letter_code
_entity_poly.pdbx_strand_id
1 'polypeptide(L)'
;MAKSLKDALLKAGLHGTKNANERQHVKGRPANKSEVHQRARTFCEVCERDLPDVERYQHPSFDKDWICIACADRNMIDDKFRRSHQSEMADKSMFKRFYGATRPAVDFKGTRGTDDKSGQKRR
;
A
#
# COMPACT_ATOMS: atom_id res chain seq x y z
N MET A 1 -52.68 14.67 -36.52
CA MET A 1 -51.78 14.58 -35.35
C MET A 1 -50.50 13.88 -35.79
N ALA A 2 -49.39 14.61 -35.92
CA ALA A 2 -48.15 14.05 -36.42
C ALA A 2 -47.57 13.07 -35.39
N LYS A 3 -47.36 11.82 -35.80
CA LYS A 3 -46.64 10.84 -34.97
C LYS A 3 -45.21 11.34 -34.85
N SER A 4 -44.77 11.63 -33.62
CA SER A 4 -43.43 12.09 -33.33
C SER A 4 -42.42 11.12 -33.95
N LEU A 5 -41.36 11.63 -34.58
CA LEU A 5 -40.27 10.83 -35.14
C LEU A 5 -39.75 9.79 -34.13
N LYS A 6 -39.76 10.15 -32.85
CA LYS A 6 -39.38 9.29 -31.73
C LYS A 6 -40.25 8.03 -31.62
N ASP A 7 -41.55 8.14 -31.85
CA ASP A 7 -42.48 7.01 -31.75
C ASP A 7 -42.35 6.07 -32.96
N ALA A 8 -42.02 6.61 -34.14
CA ALA A 8 -41.72 5.82 -35.32
C ALA A 8 -40.44 4.99 -35.12
N LEU A 9 -39.41 5.58 -34.51
CA LEU A 9 -38.14 4.91 -34.20
C LEU A 9 -38.30 3.80 -33.16
N LEU A 10 -39.10 4.03 -32.11
CA LEU A 10 -39.40 3.01 -31.11
C LEU A 10 -40.22 1.85 -31.70
N LYS A 11 -41.19 2.15 -32.57
CA LYS A 11 -41.99 1.13 -33.26
C LYS A 11 -41.16 0.32 -34.28
N ALA A 12 -40.11 0.92 -34.84
CA ALA A 12 -39.14 0.25 -35.71
C ALA A 12 -38.12 -0.61 -34.94
N GLY A 13 -38.26 -0.75 -33.61
CA GLY A 13 -37.40 -1.61 -32.79
C GLY A 13 -36.06 -0.97 -32.40
N LEU A 14 -35.89 0.34 -32.62
CA LEU A 14 -34.68 1.05 -32.21
C LEU A 14 -34.74 1.36 -30.71
N HIS A 15 -34.34 0.38 -29.90
CA HIS A 15 -34.12 0.60 -28.46
C HIS A 15 -32.77 1.30 -28.26
N GLY A 16 -32.76 2.38 -27.48
CA GLY A 16 -31.54 3.10 -27.14
C GLY A 16 -30.53 2.15 -26.50
N THR A 17 -29.44 1.87 -27.20
CA THR A 17 -28.34 1.08 -26.65
C THR A 17 -27.71 1.87 -25.52
N LYS A 18 -27.48 1.22 -24.38
CA LYS A 18 -26.81 1.80 -23.20
C LYS A 18 -25.58 2.58 -23.67
N ASN A 19 -25.45 3.82 -23.20
CA ASN A 19 -24.35 4.72 -23.52
C ASN A 19 -23.02 3.96 -23.40
N ALA A 20 -22.24 3.90 -24.48
CA ALA A 20 -20.98 3.16 -24.56
C ALA A 20 -19.91 3.59 -23.52
N ASN A 21 -20.21 4.60 -22.71
CA ASN A 21 -19.32 5.20 -21.73
C ASN A 21 -19.77 5.06 -20.27
N GLU A 22 -20.80 4.26 -19.97
CA GLU A 22 -21.03 3.78 -18.60
C GLU A 22 -20.09 2.60 -18.30
N ARG A 23 -18.78 2.89 -18.20
CA ARG A 23 -17.84 1.93 -17.62
C ARG A 23 -18.29 1.69 -16.19
N GLN A 24 -18.71 0.47 -15.88
CA GLN A 24 -18.94 0.07 -14.49
C GLN A 24 -17.65 0.32 -13.73
N HIS A 25 -17.69 1.25 -12.78
CA HIS A 25 -16.57 1.51 -11.88
C HIS A 25 -16.37 0.23 -11.05
N VAL A 26 -15.48 -0.65 -11.50
CA VAL A 26 -15.13 -1.88 -10.80
C VAL A 26 -14.58 -1.45 -9.46
N LYS A 27 -15.38 -1.60 -8.40
CA LYS A 27 -14.94 -1.34 -7.03
C LYS A 27 -13.73 -2.23 -6.78
N GLY A 28 -12.57 -1.59 -6.61
CA GLY A 28 -11.32 -2.14 -6.09
C GLY A 28 -11.02 -3.56 -6.52
N ARG A 29 -10.31 -3.74 -7.64
CA ARG A 29 -9.66 -5.01 -7.93
C ARG A 29 -8.84 -5.40 -6.68
N PRO A 30 -8.98 -6.62 -6.12
CA PRO A 30 -8.09 -7.05 -5.05
C PRO A 30 -6.67 -6.98 -5.61
N ALA A 31 -5.81 -6.21 -4.95
CA ALA A 31 -4.42 -6.05 -5.37
C ALA A 31 -3.81 -7.45 -5.55
N ASN A 32 -3.20 -7.69 -6.71
CA ASN A 32 -2.53 -8.96 -6.94
C ASN A 32 -1.38 -9.07 -5.93
N LYS A 33 -1.08 -10.28 -5.43
CA LYS A 33 0.04 -10.50 -4.48
C LYS A 33 1.35 -9.87 -4.99
N SER A 34 1.57 -9.90 -6.30
CA SER A 34 2.70 -9.25 -6.98
C SER A 34 2.75 -7.72 -6.83
N GLU A 35 1.61 -7.03 -6.80
CA GLU A 35 1.53 -5.56 -6.59
C GLU A 35 1.76 -5.18 -5.13
N VAL A 36 1.41 -6.06 -4.19
CA VAL A 36 1.65 -5.83 -2.75
C VAL A 36 3.14 -5.86 -2.45
N HIS A 37 3.89 -6.79 -3.04
CA HIS A 37 5.34 -6.90 -2.86
C HIS A 37 6.12 -5.69 -3.41
N GLN A 38 5.59 -4.97 -4.41
CA GLN A 38 6.24 -3.75 -4.93
C GLN A 38 6.14 -2.53 -4.00
N ARG A 39 5.27 -2.58 -2.98
CA ARG A 39 5.12 -1.45 -2.03
C ARG A 39 6.26 -1.38 -1.03
N ALA A 40 6.87 -2.53 -0.72
CA ALA A 40 7.92 -2.62 0.27
C ALA A 40 9.31 -2.64 -0.38
N ARG A 41 10.23 -1.83 0.14
CA ARG A 41 11.62 -1.86 -0.32
C ARG A 41 12.33 -3.08 0.27
N THR A 42 12.88 -3.95 -0.58
CA THR A 42 13.53 -5.21 -0.16
C THR A 42 15.05 -5.17 -0.27
N PHE A 43 15.63 -4.13 -0.87
CA PHE A 43 17.09 -4.07 -1.07
C PHE A 43 17.83 -3.55 0.16
N CYS A 44 18.77 -4.35 0.70
CA CYS A 44 19.65 -3.93 1.79
C CYS A 44 20.91 -3.24 1.27
N GLU A 45 21.15 -2.00 1.69
CA GLU A 45 22.30 -1.20 1.26
C GLU A 45 23.63 -1.70 1.87
N VAL A 46 23.60 -2.49 2.94
CA VAL A 46 24.81 -2.97 3.63
C VAL A 46 25.37 -4.22 2.98
N CYS A 47 24.53 -5.21 2.73
CA CYS A 47 24.95 -6.49 2.15
C CYS A 47 24.57 -6.66 0.68
N GLU A 48 23.97 -5.62 0.07
CA GLU A 48 23.65 -5.54 -1.36
C GLU A 48 22.81 -6.72 -1.86
N ARG A 49 21.87 -7.17 -1.03
CA ARG A 49 20.97 -8.28 -1.32
C ARG A 49 19.53 -7.88 -1.10
N ASP A 50 18.66 -8.46 -1.91
CA ASP A 50 17.22 -8.40 -1.72
C ASP A 50 16.79 -9.37 -0.62
N LEU A 51 16.20 -8.81 0.44
CA LEU A 51 15.76 -9.54 1.60
C LEU A 51 14.36 -9.05 2.03
N PRO A 52 13.49 -9.95 2.53
CA PRO A 52 12.12 -9.60 2.91
C PRO A 52 12.03 -8.88 4.27
N ASP A 53 13.14 -8.69 4.98
CA ASP A 53 13.25 -8.15 6.33
C ASP A 53 13.88 -6.74 6.38
N VAL A 54 13.93 -6.04 5.25
CA VAL A 54 14.56 -4.71 5.15
C VAL A 54 13.65 -3.63 5.74
N GLU A 55 14.23 -2.85 6.65
CA GLU A 55 13.59 -1.69 7.27
C GLU A 55 14.48 -0.45 7.12
N ARG A 56 13.86 0.72 7.27
CA ARG A 56 14.54 2.00 7.30
C ARG A 56 15.00 2.32 8.73
N TYR A 57 16.30 2.52 8.89
CA TYR A 57 16.94 2.99 10.10
C TYR A 57 17.48 4.40 9.87
N GLN A 58 17.39 5.25 10.89
CA GLN A 58 18.00 6.58 10.85
C GLN A 58 18.94 6.68 12.06
N HIS A 59 20.21 6.37 11.83
CA HIS A 59 21.24 6.39 12.86
C HIS A 59 22.27 7.49 12.56
N PRO A 60 22.66 8.33 13.54
CA PRO A 60 23.52 9.50 13.29
C PRO A 60 24.93 9.15 12.78
N SER A 61 25.44 7.96 13.11
CA SER A 61 26.79 7.52 12.72
C SER A 61 26.80 6.47 11.60
N PHE A 62 25.65 6.21 10.96
CA PHE A 62 25.54 5.16 9.93
C PHE A 62 24.86 5.73 8.69
N ASP A 63 25.56 5.73 7.56
CA ASP A 63 25.14 6.45 6.35
C ASP A 63 24.04 5.73 5.54
N LYS A 64 23.87 4.42 5.77
CA LYS A 64 22.92 3.60 5.01
C LYS A 64 21.59 3.54 5.74
N ASP A 65 20.52 3.90 5.04
CA ASP A 65 19.18 4.02 5.61
C ASP A 65 18.43 2.68 5.56
N TRP A 66 18.62 1.88 4.51
CA TRP A 66 17.82 0.67 4.27
C TRP A 66 18.61 -0.60 4.56
N ILE A 67 18.27 -1.25 5.67
CA ILE A 67 19.10 -2.30 6.25
C ILE A 67 18.22 -3.50 6.64
N CYS A 68 18.70 -4.72 6.37
CA CYS A 68 18.09 -5.94 6.88
C CYS A 68 18.39 -6.18 8.36
N ILE A 69 17.63 -7.04 9.03
CA ILE A 69 17.78 -7.32 10.47
C ILE A 69 19.19 -7.78 10.79
N ALA A 70 19.73 -8.72 10.00
CA ALA A 70 21.06 -9.26 10.23
C ALA A 70 22.16 -8.19 10.13
N CYS A 71 22.04 -7.23 9.22
CA CYS A 71 23.00 -6.14 9.09
C CYS A 71 22.80 -5.09 10.18
N ALA A 72 21.56 -4.82 10.60
CA ALA A 72 21.29 -3.92 11.70
C ALA A 72 21.86 -4.49 13.02
N ASP A 73 21.75 -5.80 13.25
CA ASP A 73 22.30 -6.47 14.43
C ASP A 73 23.83 -6.52 14.43
N ARG A 74 24.46 -6.84 13.29
CA ARG A 74 25.93 -6.82 13.17
C ARG A 74 26.54 -5.43 13.42
N ASN A 75 25.84 -4.38 13.01
CA ASN A 75 26.27 -3.00 13.22
C ASN A 75 25.76 -2.43 14.56
N MET A 76 25.16 -3.26 15.42
CA MET A 76 24.68 -2.87 16.75
C MET A 76 23.72 -1.66 16.71
N ILE A 77 22.90 -1.56 15.66
CA ILE A 77 21.94 -0.46 15.48
C ILE A 77 20.67 -0.78 16.27
N ASP A 78 20.39 -0.05 17.34
CA ASP A 78 19.18 -0.23 18.13
C ASP A 78 17.90 -0.04 17.31
N ASP A 79 16.86 -0.81 17.65
CA ASP A 79 15.55 -0.69 17.01
C ASP A 79 14.84 0.65 17.29
N LYS A 80 15.35 1.43 18.26
CA LYS A 80 14.94 2.82 18.51
C LYS A 80 15.12 3.72 17.28
N PHE A 81 16.12 3.42 16.46
CA PHE A 81 16.42 4.14 15.23
C PHE A 81 15.59 3.67 14.04
N ARG A 82 14.82 2.58 14.18
CA ARG A 82 13.90 2.11 13.15
C ARG A 82 12.77 3.12 12.94
N ARG A 83 12.57 3.53 11.69
CA ARG A 83 11.53 4.49 11.27
C ARG A 83 10.35 3.83 10.56
N SER A 84 10.56 2.69 9.91
CA SER A 84 9.52 1.98 9.18
C SER A 84 9.11 0.66 9.82
N HIS A 85 7.95 0.16 9.39
CA HIS A 85 7.42 -1.16 9.70
C HIS A 85 6.78 -1.71 8.43
N GLN A 86 7.61 -1.96 7.42
CA GLN A 86 7.16 -2.24 6.04
C GLN A 86 7.62 -3.60 5.52
N SER A 87 8.57 -4.24 6.20
CA SER A 87 9.07 -5.55 5.81
C SER A 87 7.97 -6.61 5.96
N GLU A 88 8.04 -7.67 5.15
CA GLU A 88 7.08 -8.78 5.24
C GLU A 88 7.14 -9.47 6.61
N MET A 89 8.34 -9.50 7.21
CA MET A 89 8.56 -10.03 8.56
C MET A 89 7.89 -9.15 9.63
N ALA A 90 7.91 -7.82 9.46
CA ALA A 90 7.24 -6.88 10.36
C ALA A 90 5.72 -6.99 10.23
N ASP A 91 5.21 -6.99 9.00
CA ASP A 91 3.77 -7.14 8.73
C ASP A 91 3.18 -8.44 9.29
N LYS A 92 3.96 -9.53 9.26
CA LYS A 92 3.57 -10.83 9.83
C LYS A 92 3.85 -10.97 11.33
N SER A 93 4.21 -9.88 12.01
CA SER A 93 4.60 -9.86 13.44
C SER A 93 5.70 -10.87 13.83
N MET A 94 6.54 -11.26 12.86
CA MET A 94 7.70 -12.15 13.04
C MET A 94 9.03 -11.41 13.11
N PHE A 95 9.00 -10.08 13.01
CA PHE A 95 10.19 -9.25 13.11
C PHE A 95 10.78 -9.36 14.51
N LYS A 96 11.99 -9.92 14.61
CA LYS A 96 12.71 -10.13 15.86
C LYS A 96 14.18 -9.81 15.67
N ARG A 97 14.70 -8.93 16.52
CA ARG A 97 16.12 -8.55 16.57
C ARG A 97 16.88 -9.49 17.50
N PHE A 98 18.15 -9.79 17.17
CA PHE A 98 19.08 -10.45 18.09
C PHE A 98 19.80 -9.44 18.98
N TYR A 99 19.96 -8.20 18.52
CA TYR A 99 20.57 -7.11 19.26
C TYR A 99 19.51 -6.08 19.67
N GLY A 100 19.43 -5.82 20.99
CA GLY A 100 18.51 -4.83 21.56
C GLY A 100 17.05 -5.27 21.62
N ALA A 101 16.20 -4.41 22.20
CA ALA A 101 14.76 -4.65 22.29
C ALA A 101 14.08 -4.39 20.94
N THR A 102 13.24 -5.32 20.50
CA THR A 102 12.41 -5.12 19.30
C THR A 102 11.19 -4.29 19.65
N ARG A 103 10.96 -3.21 18.88
CA ARG A 103 9.77 -2.37 19.07
C ARG A 103 8.53 -3.07 18.51
N PRO A 104 7.41 -3.07 19.26
CA PRO A 104 6.17 -3.64 18.78
C PRO A 104 5.60 -2.81 17.62
N ALA A 105 4.74 -3.44 16.81
CA ALA A 105 4.10 -2.79 15.67
C ALA A 105 3.30 -1.53 16.04
N VAL A 106 2.75 -1.47 17.26
CA VAL A 106 1.96 -0.33 17.75
C VAL A 106 2.75 0.98 17.82
N ASP A 107 4.08 0.90 17.90
CA ASP A 107 4.94 2.08 17.96
C ASP A 107 5.10 2.77 16.60
N PHE A 108 4.72 2.09 15.52
CA PHE A 108 4.79 2.61 14.18
C PHE A 108 3.41 3.15 13.81
N LYS A 109 3.28 4.48 13.84
CA LYS A 109 2.05 5.16 13.37
C LYS A 109 1.85 4.80 11.90
N GLY A 110 0.91 3.92 11.64
CA GLY A 110 0.52 3.58 10.28
C GLY A 110 0.06 4.85 9.58
N THR A 111 0.74 5.24 8.50
CA THR A 111 0.19 6.12 7.47
C THR A 111 -0.90 5.38 6.67
N ARG A 112 -1.71 4.53 7.33
CA ARG A 112 -2.94 4.01 6.76
C ARG A 112 -3.93 5.15 6.94
N GLY A 113 -4.17 5.87 5.85
CA GLY A 113 -5.12 6.97 5.79
C GLY A 113 -6.35 6.66 6.62
N THR A 114 -6.52 7.42 7.69
CA THR A 114 -7.86 7.79 8.14
C THR A 114 -8.43 8.63 7.01
N ASP A 115 -8.97 7.96 5.99
CA ASP A 115 -9.99 8.55 5.14
C ASP A 115 -11.18 8.82 6.06
N ASP A 116 -11.09 9.98 6.70
CA ASP A 116 -12.10 10.53 7.58
C ASP A 116 -13.38 10.69 6.76
N LYS A 117 -14.27 9.70 6.87
CA LYS A 117 -15.65 9.75 6.38
C LYS A 117 -16.48 10.69 7.26
N SER A 118 -16.02 11.92 7.49
CA SER A 118 -16.82 12.92 8.16
C SER A 118 -16.67 14.27 7.45
N GLY A 119 -17.77 14.73 6.83
CA GLY A 119 -17.86 16.13 6.38
C GLY A 119 -18.27 16.39 4.94
N GLN A 120 -19.20 15.64 4.36
CA GLN A 120 -19.98 16.20 3.24
C GLN A 120 -21.48 16.07 3.51
N LYS A 121 -21.97 16.90 4.44
CA LYS A 121 -23.40 17.25 4.48
C LYS A 121 -23.69 18.08 3.24
N ARG A 122 -24.25 17.43 2.22
CA ARG A 122 -24.96 18.10 1.14
C ARG A 122 -26.22 18.75 1.73
N ARG A 123 -26.30 20.07 1.66
CA ARG A 123 -27.52 20.85 1.64
C ARG A 123 -27.35 21.94 0.61
#